data_AF-A0A936VVJ1-F1
#
_entry.id   AF-A0A936VVJ1-F1
#
_cell.length_a   1.000
_cell.length_b   1.000
_cell.length_c   1.000
_cell.angle_alpha   90.00
_cell.angle_beta   90.00
_cell.angle_gamma   90.00
#
_symmetry.space_group_name_H-M   'P 1'
#
loop_
_entity.id
_entity.type
_entity.pdbx_description
1 polymer ?
#
loop_
_entity_poly.entity_id
_entity_poly.type
_entity_poly.pdbx_seq_one_letter_code
_entity_poly.pdbx_strand_id
1 'polypeptide(L)'
;MNPKLNGAALQGLAGLFNPGSKVGQQYESGMMVDALGLNIAMDQNVDVHTNGTQNVAGTNVNGAGQSGAAITVVGLGGTITRGTVVTFPGCFAVNPQNRKTTGSLAQFVITADLIAGATSLPISPAIVLTGAFQNVSAAPTTGSPFLILGAAGPTGVYATNVAFHKDAFTLAMVPLWTPPSKNVVSVSQKTHNGFTIRVLEYYDGKNDESVMRLDVLFGWAATYPELSAKIYTV
;
A
#
# COMPACT_ATOMS: atom_id res chain seq x y z
N MET A 1 -2.92 11.25 3.12
CA MET A 1 -4.35 10.95 2.92
C MET A 1 -4.92 11.85 1.83
N ASN A 2 -5.98 11.43 1.13
CA ASN A 2 -6.62 12.24 0.11
C ASN A 2 -7.38 13.43 0.76
N PRO A 3 -7.71 14.47 -0.02
CA PRO A 3 -8.37 15.65 0.54
C PRO A 3 -9.74 15.35 1.17
N LYS A 4 -10.47 14.39 0.60
CA LYS A 4 -11.78 13.96 1.11
C LYS A 4 -11.68 13.40 2.52
N LEU A 5 -10.70 12.53 2.78
CA LEU A 5 -10.47 11.97 4.12
C LEU A 5 -9.98 13.06 5.08
N ASN A 6 -9.11 13.98 4.65
CA ASN A 6 -8.66 15.07 5.51
C ASN A 6 -9.82 15.99 5.92
N GLY A 7 -10.71 16.34 4.99
CA GLY A 7 -11.89 17.15 5.30
C GLY A 7 -12.83 16.49 6.30
N ALA A 8 -13.08 15.18 6.14
CA ALA A 8 -13.89 14.41 7.09
C ALA A 8 -13.22 14.29 8.47
N ALA A 9 -11.88 14.13 8.51
CA ALA A 9 -11.14 14.08 9.76
C ALA A 9 -11.22 15.41 10.53
N LEU A 10 -11.06 16.56 9.85
CA LEU A 10 -11.21 17.88 10.46
C LEU A 10 -12.61 18.08 11.07
N GLN A 11 -13.67 17.65 10.38
CA GLN A 11 -15.04 17.72 10.91
C GLN A 11 -15.24 16.79 12.13
N GLY A 12 -14.69 15.57 12.08
CA GLY A 12 -14.79 14.60 13.17
C GLY A 12 -14.06 15.03 14.45
N LEU A 13 -12.98 15.82 14.33
CA LEU A 13 -12.23 16.35 15.47
C LEU A 13 -12.71 17.73 15.96
N ALA A 14 -13.68 18.36 15.30
CA ALA A 14 -14.21 19.67 15.70
C ALA A 14 -14.85 19.69 17.10
N GLY A 15 -15.33 18.54 17.59
CA GLY A 15 -15.93 18.39 18.92
C GLY A 15 -14.98 17.96 20.04
N LEU A 16 -13.70 17.69 19.73
CA LEU A 16 -12.73 17.20 20.71
C LEU A 16 -11.98 18.38 21.34
N PHE A 17 -11.91 18.41 22.68
CA PHE A 17 -11.15 19.43 23.41
C PHE A 17 -9.66 19.31 23.09
N ASN A 18 -9.15 20.23 22.26
CA ASN A 18 -7.75 20.29 21.84
C ASN A 18 -7.02 21.51 22.44
N PRO A 19 -5.69 21.46 22.62
CA PRO A 19 -4.91 22.59 23.13
C PRO A 19 -4.95 23.78 22.16
N GLY A 20 -5.26 24.99 22.65
CA GLY A 20 -5.55 26.17 21.84
C GLY A 20 -4.44 26.62 20.87
N SER A 21 -3.17 26.33 21.16
CA SER A 21 -2.05 26.64 20.26
C SER A 21 -2.01 25.78 19.00
N LYS A 22 -2.44 24.51 19.09
CA LYS A 22 -2.51 23.59 17.94
C LYS A 22 -3.72 23.88 17.06
N VAL A 23 -4.81 24.41 17.63
CA VAL A 23 -5.99 24.87 16.88
C VAL A 23 -5.62 26.04 15.97
N GLY A 24 -4.90 27.05 16.46
CA GLY A 24 -4.45 28.18 15.65
C GLY A 24 -3.64 27.75 14.43
N GLN A 25 -2.67 26.84 14.62
CA GLN A 25 -1.86 26.31 13.52
C GLN A 25 -2.65 25.47 12.51
N GLN A 26 -3.69 24.75 12.95
CA GLN A 26 -4.58 24.00 12.05
C GLN A 26 -5.44 24.93 11.19
N TYR A 27 -5.94 26.03 11.75
CA TYR A 27 -6.69 27.04 11.00
C TYR A 27 -5.80 27.85 10.05
N GLU A 28 -4.55 28.13 10.41
CA GLU A 28 -3.59 28.85 9.56
C GLU A 28 -3.04 27.99 8.41
N SER A 29 -2.73 26.72 8.67
CA SER A 29 -2.15 25.82 7.65
C SER A 29 -3.20 25.08 6.81
N GLY A 30 -4.46 25.06 7.24
CA GLY A 30 -5.54 24.31 6.59
C GLY A 30 -5.36 22.78 6.63
N MET A 31 -4.37 22.29 7.38
CA MET A 31 -4.05 20.88 7.53
C MET A 31 -4.17 20.47 8.99
N MET A 32 -4.57 19.22 9.22
CA MET A 32 -4.61 18.67 10.57
C MET A 32 -3.18 18.39 11.05
N VAL A 33 -2.69 19.23 11.94
CA VAL A 33 -1.35 19.09 12.55
C VAL A 33 -1.43 18.20 13.80
N ASP A 34 -0.57 17.17 13.85
CA ASP A 34 -0.32 16.26 14.98
C ASP A 34 -1.54 15.91 15.84
N ALA A 35 -2.48 15.17 15.26
CA ALA A 35 -3.64 14.64 15.98
C ALA A 35 -3.56 13.12 16.08
N LEU A 36 -4.01 12.57 17.22
CA LEU A 36 -4.10 11.11 17.47
C LEU A 36 -2.75 10.36 17.39
N GLY A 37 -1.61 11.06 17.57
CA GLY A 37 -0.27 10.47 17.54
C GLY A 37 0.29 10.20 16.14
N LEU A 38 -0.33 10.77 15.10
CA LEU A 38 0.11 10.65 13.71
C LEU A 38 0.44 12.03 13.12
N ASN A 39 1.50 12.10 12.30
CA ASN A 39 1.73 13.26 11.44
C ASN A 39 0.91 13.08 10.16
N ILE A 40 -0.05 13.96 9.95
CA ILE A 40 -1.05 13.82 8.89
C ILE A 40 -0.70 14.78 7.75
N ALA A 41 -0.40 14.19 6.61
CA ALA A 41 -0.16 14.91 5.37
C ALA A 41 -1.27 14.61 4.35
N MET A 42 -1.61 15.63 3.55
CA MET A 42 -2.51 15.48 2.41
C MET A 42 -1.72 15.29 1.12
N ASP A 43 -2.20 14.39 0.26
CA ASP A 43 -1.73 14.28 -1.12
C ASP A 43 -2.94 14.04 -2.04
N GLN A 44 -2.94 14.70 -3.20
CA GLN A 44 -3.95 14.54 -4.24
C GLN A 44 -3.74 13.28 -5.06
N ASN A 45 -2.49 12.78 -5.12
CA ASN A 45 -2.12 11.61 -5.92
C ASN A 45 -2.28 10.30 -5.13
N VAL A 46 -3.13 10.27 -4.10
CA VAL A 46 -3.46 9.01 -3.42
C VAL A 46 -4.25 8.14 -4.39
N ASP A 47 -3.72 6.95 -4.64
CA ASP A 47 -4.29 6.01 -5.61
C ASP A 47 -5.69 5.49 -5.20
N VAL A 48 -6.45 5.08 -6.20
CA VAL A 48 -7.80 4.56 -6.06
C VAL A 48 -7.80 3.10 -6.48
N HIS A 49 -8.11 2.22 -5.54
CA HIS A 49 -8.23 0.79 -5.81
C HIS A 49 -9.65 0.47 -6.27
N THR A 50 -9.75 -0.37 -7.30
CA THR A 50 -11.02 -0.93 -7.77
C THR A 50 -10.99 -2.45 -7.58
N ASN A 51 -11.92 -2.97 -6.79
CA ASN A 51 -12.07 -4.42 -6.62
C ASN A 51 -12.53 -5.10 -7.92
N GLY A 52 -12.13 -6.35 -8.11
CA GLY A 52 -12.61 -7.20 -9.20
C GLY A 52 -14.09 -7.60 -9.04
N THR A 53 -14.62 -8.36 -10.01
CA THR A 53 -16.05 -8.72 -10.07
C THR A 53 -16.46 -9.86 -9.16
N GLN A 54 -15.52 -10.50 -8.47
CA GLN A 54 -15.81 -11.55 -7.50
C GLN A 54 -16.73 -11.03 -6.38
N ASN A 55 -17.72 -11.84 -6.00
CA ASN A 55 -18.65 -11.50 -4.93
C ASN A 55 -17.94 -11.29 -3.58
N VAL A 56 -18.48 -10.41 -2.74
CA VAL A 56 -17.91 -10.05 -1.43
C VAL A 56 -17.73 -11.29 -0.54
N ALA A 57 -18.77 -12.13 -0.47
CA ALA A 57 -18.62 -13.51 -0.04
C ALA A 57 -18.10 -14.30 -1.23
N GLY A 58 -16.79 -14.54 -1.23
CA GLY A 58 -16.09 -15.25 -2.28
C GLY A 58 -16.42 -16.73 -2.30
N THR A 59 -15.61 -17.50 -3.01
CA THR A 59 -15.74 -18.95 -3.05
C THR A 59 -15.15 -19.59 -1.79
N ASN A 60 -15.53 -20.84 -1.55
CA ASN A 60 -15.11 -21.55 -0.35
C ASN A 60 -13.62 -21.90 -0.41
N VAL A 61 -12.96 -21.86 0.74
CA VAL A 61 -11.63 -22.45 0.91
C VAL A 61 -11.72 -23.96 0.67
N ASN A 62 -10.84 -24.48 -0.18
CA ASN A 62 -10.81 -25.88 -0.59
C ASN A 62 -9.66 -26.61 0.11
N GLY A 63 -9.90 -27.07 1.34
CA GLY A 63 -8.91 -27.71 2.20
C GLY A 63 -8.73 -26.96 3.52
N ALA A 64 -8.73 -27.67 4.64
CA ALA A 64 -8.60 -27.10 5.97
C ALA A 64 -7.11 -27.03 6.37
N GLY A 65 -6.76 -26.13 7.30
CA GLY A 65 -5.40 -26.09 7.84
C GLY A 65 -4.36 -25.47 6.89
N GLN A 66 -4.80 -24.76 5.86
CA GLN A 66 -3.88 -24.15 4.89
C GLN A 66 -3.04 -23.04 5.54
N SER A 67 -1.76 -23.00 5.17
CA SER A 67 -0.80 -21.99 5.64
C SER A 67 0.13 -21.58 4.49
N GLY A 68 0.90 -20.51 4.68
CA GLY A 68 1.77 -19.96 3.63
C GLY A 68 1.15 -18.84 2.82
N ALA A 69 1.76 -18.53 1.68
CA ALA A 69 1.44 -17.36 0.85
C ALA A 69 0.42 -17.64 -0.28
N ALA A 70 -0.11 -18.86 -0.37
CA ALA A 70 -1.09 -19.23 -1.37
C ALA A 70 -2.18 -20.12 -0.75
N ILE A 71 -3.44 -19.71 -0.88
CA ILE A 71 -4.59 -20.44 -0.33
C ILE A 71 -5.41 -21.02 -1.47
N THR A 72 -5.64 -22.32 -1.41
CA THR A 72 -6.46 -23.05 -2.38
C THR A 72 -7.93 -22.80 -2.08
N VAL A 73 -8.66 -22.33 -3.08
CA VAL A 73 -10.10 -22.07 -3.05
C VAL A 73 -10.79 -22.87 -4.14
N VAL A 74 -12.10 -23.04 -3.99
CA VAL A 74 -12.95 -23.45 -5.12
C VAL A 74 -12.86 -22.38 -6.22
N GLY A 75 -12.86 -22.80 -7.48
CA GLY A 75 -12.68 -21.93 -8.64
C GLY A 75 -13.51 -20.65 -8.54
N LEU A 76 -12.87 -19.48 -8.65
CA LEU A 76 -13.50 -18.17 -8.46
C LEU A 76 -14.70 -17.96 -9.40
N GLY A 77 -15.74 -17.26 -8.91
CA GLY A 77 -16.91 -16.90 -9.72
C GLY A 77 -16.71 -15.64 -10.58
N GLY A 78 -15.70 -14.83 -10.27
CA GLY A 78 -15.36 -13.60 -10.96
C GLY A 78 -13.88 -13.26 -10.86
N THR A 79 -13.50 -12.06 -11.28
CA THR A 79 -12.09 -11.60 -11.20
C THR A 79 -11.77 -11.01 -9.84
N ILE A 80 -10.50 -11.05 -9.45
CA ILE A 80 -9.97 -10.30 -8.29
C ILE A 80 -8.76 -9.53 -8.78
N THR A 81 -8.69 -8.25 -8.45
CA THR A 81 -7.57 -7.38 -8.80
C THR A 81 -6.49 -7.43 -7.72
N ARG A 82 -5.23 -7.29 -8.13
CA ARG A 82 -4.09 -7.14 -7.22
C ARG A 82 -4.33 -5.96 -6.29
N GLY A 83 -4.06 -6.14 -4.99
CA GLY A 83 -4.27 -5.10 -3.98
C GLY A 83 -5.61 -5.22 -3.23
N THR A 84 -6.53 -6.07 -3.69
CA THR A 84 -7.76 -6.38 -2.95
C THR A 84 -7.43 -7.01 -1.60
N VAL A 85 -8.11 -6.57 -0.55
CA VAL A 85 -7.95 -7.10 0.81
C VAL A 85 -9.00 -8.19 1.04
N VAL A 86 -8.57 -9.34 1.54
CA VAL A 86 -9.42 -10.47 1.91
C VAL A 86 -9.20 -10.86 3.36
N THR A 87 -10.23 -11.47 3.95
CA THR A 87 -10.21 -12.04 5.29
C THR A 87 -10.80 -13.44 5.24
N PHE A 88 -10.36 -14.30 6.16
CA PHE A 88 -10.90 -15.65 6.30
C PHE A 88 -11.65 -15.75 7.63
N PRO A 89 -12.93 -16.18 7.63
CA PRO A 89 -13.67 -16.38 8.86
C PRO A 89 -12.92 -17.29 9.85
N GLY A 90 -12.85 -16.88 11.12
CA GLY A 90 -12.17 -17.62 12.18
C GLY A 90 -10.63 -17.47 12.22
N CYS A 91 -10.01 -16.84 11.22
CA CYS A 91 -8.57 -16.51 11.22
C CYS A 91 -8.34 -15.14 11.86
N PHE A 92 -8.13 -15.09 13.17
CA PHE A 92 -7.88 -13.83 13.88
C PHE A 92 -6.40 -13.45 13.87
N ALA A 93 -6.11 -12.16 13.79
CA ALA A 93 -4.75 -11.64 13.95
C ALA A 93 -4.27 -11.86 15.40
N VAL A 94 -3.00 -12.20 15.57
CA VAL A 94 -2.36 -12.25 16.89
C VAL A 94 -1.41 -11.09 17.10
N ASN A 95 -1.25 -10.67 18.34
CA ASN A 95 -0.23 -9.70 18.70
C ASN A 95 1.16 -10.36 18.61
N PRO A 96 2.12 -9.80 17.84
CA PRO A 96 3.43 -10.40 17.60
C PRO A 96 4.26 -10.67 18.87
N GLN A 97 4.05 -9.89 19.95
CA GLN A 97 4.84 -10.02 21.18
C GLN A 97 4.29 -11.10 22.11
N ASN A 98 2.97 -11.06 22.37
CA ASN A 98 2.35 -11.93 23.37
C ASN A 98 1.58 -13.14 22.78
N ARG A 99 1.42 -13.19 21.45
CA ARG A 99 0.76 -14.26 20.69
C ARG A 99 -0.72 -14.49 21.06
N LYS A 100 -1.33 -13.54 21.74
CA LYS A 100 -2.77 -13.56 22.01
C LYS A 100 -3.52 -12.96 20.84
N THR A 101 -4.73 -13.48 20.60
CA THR A 101 -5.65 -12.93 19.60
C THR A 101 -5.99 -11.48 19.91
N THR A 102 -6.04 -10.64 18.88
CA THR A 102 -6.53 -9.25 18.98
C THR A 102 -8.05 -9.18 18.90
N GLY A 103 -8.74 -10.30 18.62
CA GLY A 103 -10.19 -10.36 18.39
C GLY A 103 -10.63 -9.86 17.01
N SER A 104 -9.71 -9.31 16.20
CA SER A 104 -9.98 -8.87 14.84
C SER A 104 -9.53 -9.92 13.82
N LEU A 105 -10.28 -10.09 12.74
CA LEU A 105 -9.88 -10.97 11.64
C LEU A 105 -8.60 -10.48 11.00
N ALA A 106 -7.69 -11.39 10.69
CA ALA A 106 -6.47 -11.08 9.96
C ALA A 106 -6.80 -10.68 8.51
N GLN A 107 -6.17 -9.59 8.06
CA GLN A 107 -6.35 -9.05 6.71
C GLN A 107 -5.17 -9.44 5.83
N PHE A 108 -5.47 -9.86 4.61
CA PHE A 108 -4.50 -10.31 3.63
C PHE A 108 -4.70 -9.57 2.31
N VAL A 109 -3.62 -9.14 1.68
CA VAL A 109 -3.64 -8.45 0.39
C VAL A 109 -3.33 -9.45 -0.72
N ILE A 110 -4.14 -9.43 -1.79
CA ILE A 110 -3.91 -10.23 -2.98
C ILE A 110 -2.72 -9.66 -3.79
N THR A 111 -1.75 -10.50 -4.13
CA THR A 111 -0.49 -10.04 -4.73
C THR A 111 -0.47 -10.06 -6.26
N ALA A 112 -1.44 -10.71 -6.92
CA ALA A 112 -1.56 -10.80 -8.37
C ALA A 112 -3.03 -10.79 -8.83
N ASP A 113 -3.28 -10.38 -10.07
CA ASP A 113 -4.61 -10.44 -10.66
C ASP A 113 -5.07 -11.89 -10.88
N LEU A 114 -6.34 -12.15 -10.58
CA LEU A 114 -6.95 -13.47 -10.70
C LEU A 114 -8.16 -13.40 -11.63
N ILE A 115 -8.24 -14.39 -12.51
CA ILE A 115 -9.37 -14.57 -13.42
C ILE A 115 -10.45 -15.48 -12.79
N ALA A 116 -11.65 -15.44 -13.37
CA ALA A 116 -12.69 -16.41 -13.03
C ALA A 116 -12.18 -17.85 -13.25
N GLY A 117 -12.54 -18.76 -12.35
CA GLY A 117 -12.08 -20.14 -12.35
C GLY A 117 -10.71 -20.37 -11.72
N ALA A 118 -9.96 -19.33 -11.32
CA ALA A 118 -8.71 -19.51 -10.60
C ALA A 118 -8.95 -20.25 -9.26
N THR A 119 -8.04 -21.15 -8.89
CA THR A 119 -8.17 -22.01 -7.70
C THR A 119 -7.16 -21.69 -6.60
N SER A 120 -6.28 -20.72 -6.83
CA SER A 120 -5.24 -20.31 -5.89
C SER A 120 -5.30 -18.81 -5.64
N LEU A 121 -5.35 -18.42 -4.38
CA LEU A 121 -5.32 -17.04 -3.91
C LEU A 121 -3.91 -16.72 -3.37
N PRO A 122 -3.06 -15.99 -4.11
CA PRO A 122 -1.78 -15.55 -3.59
C PRO A 122 -1.98 -14.36 -2.65
N ILE A 123 -1.51 -14.51 -1.41
CA ILE A 123 -1.76 -13.58 -0.30
C ILE A 123 -0.47 -13.06 0.32
N SER A 124 -0.53 -11.83 0.85
CA SER A 124 0.49 -11.24 1.70
C SER A 124 -0.15 -10.54 2.90
N PRO A 125 0.36 -10.72 4.13
CA PRO A 125 1.45 -11.62 4.51
C PRO A 125 1.06 -13.11 4.42
N ALA A 126 2.04 -14.01 4.42
CA ALA A 126 1.77 -15.46 4.45
C ALA A 126 1.12 -15.88 5.78
N ILE A 127 0.22 -16.87 5.78
CA ILE A 127 -0.40 -17.39 6.99
C ILE A 127 0.62 -18.23 7.79
N VAL A 128 0.86 -17.84 9.05
CA VAL A 128 1.76 -18.53 9.98
C VAL A 128 1.04 -18.80 11.30
N LEU A 129 0.86 -20.09 11.62
CA LEU A 129 0.02 -20.56 12.73
C LEU A 129 0.76 -20.77 14.04
N THR A 130 2.07 -21.01 13.98
CA THR A 130 2.87 -21.40 15.14
C THR A 130 4.27 -20.79 15.08
N GLY A 131 4.98 -20.84 16.21
CA GLY A 131 6.37 -20.40 16.32
C GLY A 131 6.53 -18.93 16.64
N ALA A 132 7.77 -18.44 16.50
CA ALA A 132 8.12 -17.08 16.86
C ALA A 132 7.44 -16.02 15.97
N PHE A 133 7.10 -16.39 14.72
CA PHE A 133 6.51 -15.51 13.70
C PHE A 133 5.01 -15.76 13.47
N GLN A 134 4.32 -16.34 14.46
CA GLN A 134 2.88 -16.54 14.39
C GLN A 134 2.16 -15.20 14.16
N ASN A 135 1.31 -15.14 13.13
CA ASN A 135 0.54 -13.95 12.78
C ASN A 135 -0.98 -14.18 12.82
N VAL A 136 -1.43 -15.45 12.83
CA VAL A 136 -2.84 -15.81 13.01
C VAL A 136 -3.07 -16.82 14.13
N SER A 137 -4.26 -16.79 14.71
CA SER A 137 -4.66 -17.72 15.78
C SER A 137 -5.09 -19.09 15.27
N ALA A 138 -5.61 -19.16 14.05
CA ALA A 138 -6.15 -20.38 13.44
C ALA A 138 -6.02 -20.30 11.92
N ALA A 139 -6.05 -21.47 11.28
CA ALA A 139 -5.99 -21.57 9.82
C ALA A 139 -7.39 -21.51 9.20
N PRO A 140 -7.48 -21.18 7.90
CA PRO A 140 -8.74 -21.20 7.17
C PRO A 140 -9.39 -22.58 7.22
N THR A 141 -10.70 -22.59 7.46
CA THR A 141 -11.54 -23.80 7.51
C THR A 141 -12.06 -24.16 6.12
N THR A 142 -12.13 -25.46 5.83
CA THR A 142 -12.79 -25.94 4.59
C THR A 142 -14.24 -25.51 4.54
N GLY A 143 -14.71 -25.16 3.34
CA GLY A 143 -16.13 -24.87 3.12
C GLY A 143 -16.56 -23.48 3.59
N SER A 144 -15.67 -22.71 4.21
CA SER A 144 -15.94 -21.31 4.58
C SER A 144 -15.56 -20.38 3.43
N PRO A 145 -16.44 -19.45 3.00
CA PRO A 145 -16.11 -18.45 2.00
C PRO A 145 -15.12 -17.43 2.57
N PHE A 146 -14.15 -16.99 1.76
CA PHE A 146 -13.36 -15.82 2.10
C PHE A 146 -14.20 -14.55 1.89
N LEU A 147 -13.87 -13.49 2.63
CA LEU A 147 -14.58 -12.21 2.57
C LEU A 147 -13.67 -11.13 2.01
N ILE A 148 -14.12 -10.44 0.96
CA ILE A 148 -13.44 -9.28 0.37
C ILE A 148 -13.82 -8.01 1.14
N LEU A 149 -12.85 -7.13 1.39
CA LEU A 149 -13.11 -5.81 1.96
C LEU A 149 -13.70 -4.88 0.89
N GLY A 150 -14.83 -4.24 1.22
CA GLY A 150 -15.56 -3.33 0.34
C GLY A 150 -16.57 -4.06 -0.56
N ALA A 151 -17.11 -3.35 -1.54
CA ALA A 151 -18.04 -3.92 -2.52
C ALA A 151 -17.30 -4.61 -3.68
N ALA A 152 -18.02 -5.40 -4.46
CA ALA A 152 -17.53 -6.07 -5.66
C ALA A 152 -17.70 -5.18 -6.91
N GLY A 153 -16.82 -5.35 -7.90
CA GLY A 153 -16.92 -4.71 -9.21
C GLY A 153 -16.85 -3.18 -9.18
N PRO A 154 -17.54 -2.47 -10.09
CA PRO A 154 -17.39 -1.02 -10.27
C PRO A 154 -17.91 -0.18 -9.10
N THR A 155 -18.64 -0.76 -8.15
CA THR A 155 -19.03 -0.10 -6.89
C THR A 155 -18.02 -0.33 -5.77
N GLY A 156 -17.04 -1.23 -5.97
CA GLY A 156 -15.93 -1.54 -5.08
C GLY A 156 -14.72 -0.64 -5.25
N VAL A 157 -14.95 0.65 -5.54
CA VAL A 157 -13.91 1.66 -5.78
C VAL A 157 -13.68 2.43 -4.49
N TYR A 158 -12.43 2.54 -4.05
CA TYR A 158 -12.08 3.23 -2.81
C TYR A 158 -10.68 3.82 -2.83
N ALA A 159 -10.50 4.94 -2.13
CA ALA A 159 -9.19 5.56 -1.98
C ALA A 159 -8.33 4.75 -1.00
N THR A 160 -7.06 4.53 -1.36
CA THR A 160 -6.11 3.78 -0.53
C THR A 160 -5.19 4.72 0.24
N ASN A 161 -5.71 5.33 1.29
CA ASN A 161 -4.90 6.15 2.17
C ASN A 161 -3.86 5.28 2.88
N VAL A 162 -2.67 5.82 3.13
CA VAL A 162 -1.59 5.06 3.78
C VAL A 162 -1.22 5.74 5.09
N ALA A 163 -1.13 4.95 6.15
CA ALA A 163 -0.45 5.31 7.39
C ALA A 163 0.75 4.38 7.56
N PHE A 164 1.91 4.91 7.92
CA PHE A 164 3.12 4.11 8.01
C PHE A 164 4.08 4.66 9.06
N HIS A 165 4.87 3.76 9.65
CA HIS A 165 6.05 4.15 10.41
C HIS A 165 7.19 4.51 9.46
N LYS A 166 8.09 5.42 9.88
CA LYS A 166 9.22 5.90 9.05
C LYS A 166 10.11 4.79 8.45
N ASP A 167 10.15 3.62 9.07
CA ASP A 167 11.00 2.48 8.67
C ASP A 167 10.27 1.46 7.76
N ALA A 168 9.00 1.70 7.44
CA ALA A 168 8.19 0.79 6.63
C ALA A 168 8.67 0.73 5.16
N PHE A 169 9.06 1.88 4.60
CA PHE A 169 9.49 2.03 3.21
C PHE A 169 10.88 2.64 3.14
N THR A 170 11.71 2.10 2.27
CA THR A 170 13.05 2.63 2.00
C THR A 170 13.15 3.05 0.54
N LEU A 171 13.57 4.28 0.30
CA LEU A 171 13.92 4.81 -1.02
C LEU A 171 15.45 4.91 -1.11
N ALA A 172 16.02 4.32 -2.16
CA ALA A 172 17.43 4.42 -2.47
C ALA A 172 17.61 5.13 -3.81
N MET A 173 18.53 6.08 -3.85
CA MET A 173 18.90 6.81 -5.06
C MET A 173 20.40 6.74 -5.24
N VAL A 174 20.83 6.44 -6.47
CA VAL A 174 22.24 6.25 -6.78
C VAL A 174 22.66 7.28 -7.83
N PRO A 175 23.80 7.96 -7.63
CA PRO A 175 24.35 8.85 -8.64
C PRO A 175 24.69 8.04 -9.90
N LEU A 176 24.20 8.50 -11.05
CA LEU A 176 24.42 7.85 -12.34
C LEU A 176 25.83 8.15 -12.86
N TRP A 177 26.50 7.14 -13.41
CA TRP A 177 27.84 7.29 -13.99
C TRP A 177 27.89 8.36 -15.10
N THR A 178 28.91 9.21 -15.11
CA THR A 178 29.07 10.26 -16.12
C THR A 178 29.72 9.71 -17.39
N PRO A 179 29.05 9.79 -18.57
CA PRO A 179 29.63 9.31 -19.81
C PRO A 179 30.83 10.12 -20.29
N PRO A 180 31.74 9.53 -21.07
CA PRO A 180 32.96 10.18 -21.54
C PRO A 180 32.60 11.19 -22.62
N SER A 181 33.37 12.27 -22.70
CA SER A 181 33.08 13.51 -23.45
C SER A 181 32.93 13.40 -24.97
N LYS A 182 33.08 12.22 -25.58
CA LYS A 182 33.22 12.11 -27.04
C LYS A 182 31.99 12.52 -27.86
N ASN A 183 30.78 12.45 -27.27
CA ASN A 183 29.51 12.82 -27.94
C ASN A 183 28.57 13.65 -27.03
N VAL A 184 29.10 14.26 -25.97
CA VAL A 184 28.29 14.95 -24.94
C VAL A 184 28.85 16.35 -24.75
N VAL A 185 27.98 17.36 -24.91
CA VAL A 185 28.32 18.77 -24.78
C VAL A 185 28.57 19.12 -23.31
N SER A 186 27.70 18.67 -22.42
CA SER A 186 27.88 18.85 -20.98
C SER A 186 27.18 17.74 -20.18
N VAL A 187 27.78 17.39 -19.03
CA VAL A 187 27.13 16.56 -18.02
C VAL A 187 27.23 17.25 -16.68
N SER A 188 26.11 17.40 -16.00
CA SER A 188 26.07 17.90 -14.63
C SER A 188 25.21 16.97 -13.77
N GLN A 189 25.58 16.83 -12.51
CA GLN A 189 24.81 16.07 -11.54
C GLN A 189 24.62 16.93 -10.30
N LYS A 190 23.38 16.98 -9.80
CA LYS A 190 23.05 17.69 -8.57
C LYS A 190 22.29 16.78 -7.62
N THR A 191 22.72 16.77 -6.37
CA THR A 191 22.03 16.09 -5.28
C THR A 191 21.43 17.13 -4.34
N HIS A 192 20.14 17.01 -4.06
CA HIS A 192 19.41 17.88 -3.16
C HIS A 192 18.37 17.07 -2.38
N ASN A 193 18.38 17.18 -1.05
CA ASN A 193 17.47 16.45 -0.15
C ASN A 193 17.39 14.94 -0.39
N GLY A 194 18.54 14.31 -0.71
CA GLY A 194 18.61 12.88 -1.02
C GLY A 194 18.21 12.51 -2.45
N PHE A 195 17.64 13.43 -3.21
CA PHE A 195 17.34 13.24 -4.63
C PHE A 195 18.54 13.60 -5.49
N THR A 196 18.98 12.68 -6.34
CA THR A 196 20.07 12.91 -7.29
C THR A 196 19.54 12.89 -8.70
N ILE A 197 19.82 13.95 -9.45
CA ILE A 197 19.41 14.11 -10.85
C ILE A 197 20.67 14.39 -11.68
N ARG A 198 20.80 13.70 -12.82
CA ARG A 198 21.83 13.98 -13.83
C ARG A 198 21.20 14.66 -15.03
N VAL A 199 21.83 15.75 -15.47
CA VAL A 199 21.52 16.44 -16.73
C VAL A 199 22.62 16.10 -17.73
N LEU A 200 22.22 15.71 -18.93
CA LEU A 200 23.11 15.43 -20.04
C LEU A 200 22.66 16.23 -21.26
N GLU A 201 23.56 17.02 -21.81
CA GLU A 201 23.33 17.82 -23.01
C GLU A 201 24.17 17.26 -24.16
N TYR A 202 23.54 17.02 -25.30
CA TYR A 202 24.22 16.54 -26.50
C TYR A 202 23.58 17.15 -27.75
N TYR A 203 24.35 17.23 -28.82
CA TYR A 203 23.91 17.78 -30.09
C TYR A 203 23.71 16.63 -31.09
N ASP A 204 22.52 16.55 -31.69
CA ASP A 204 22.21 15.60 -32.76
C ASP A 204 22.58 16.21 -34.11
N GLY A 205 23.77 15.86 -34.60
CA GLY A 205 24.27 16.34 -35.89
C GLY A 205 23.50 15.86 -37.12
N LYS A 206 22.54 14.93 -36.99
CA LYS A 206 21.70 14.49 -38.11
C LYS A 206 20.47 15.38 -38.31
N ASN A 207 19.87 15.82 -37.21
CA ASN A 207 18.65 16.63 -37.21
C ASN A 207 18.90 18.12 -36.89
N ASP A 208 20.14 18.49 -36.56
CA ASP A 208 20.53 19.86 -36.17
C ASP A 208 19.79 20.35 -34.90
N GLU A 209 19.68 19.47 -33.90
CA GLU A 209 18.96 19.73 -32.66
C GLU A 209 19.86 19.63 -31.42
N SER A 210 19.66 20.55 -30.47
CA SER A 210 20.25 20.48 -29.13
C SER A 210 19.30 19.74 -28.20
N VAL A 211 19.73 18.60 -27.66
CA VAL A 211 18.91 17.74 -26.81
C VAL A 211 19.45 17.73 -25.38
N MET A 212 18.54 17.94 -24.44
CA MET A 212 18.82 17.85 -23.00
C MET A 212 18.02 16.70 -22.41
N ARG A 213 18.69 15.84 -21.63
CA ARG A 213 18.05 14.71 -20.93
C ARG A 213 18.29 14.80 -19.43
N LEU A 214 17.22 14.63 -18.66
CA LEU A 214 17.26 14.51 -17.21
C LEU A 214 17.05 13.04 -16.83
N ASP A 215 18.07 12.42 -16.24
CA ASP A 215 18.04 11.03 -15.81
C ASP A 215 18.10 10.92 -14.29
N VAL A 216 17.32 9.99 -13.74
CA VAL A 216 17.32 9.63 -12.31
C VAL A 216 17.37 8.10 -12.19
N LEU A 217 18.24 7.60 -11.31
CA LEU A 217 18.26 6.19 -10.92
C LEU A 217 17.81 6.06 -9.47
N PHE A 218 16.62 5.48 -9.30
CA PHE A 218 16.03 5.25 -8.00
C PHE A 218 15.42 3.85 -7.93
N GLY A 219 15.34 3.33 -6.71
CA GLY A 219 14.61 2.12 -6.38
C GLY A 219 13.97 2.28 -5.01
N TRP A 220 12.85 1.60 -4.79
CA TRP A 220 12.17 1.60 -3.49
C TRP A 220 11.83 0.17 -3.09
N ALA A 221 11.78 -0.07 -1.79
CA ALA A 221 11.37 -1.35 -1.22
C ALA A 221 10.52 -1.12 0.03
N ALA A 222 9.48 -1.96 0.20
CA ALA A 222 8.77 -2.09 1.47
C ALA A 222 9.56 -3.03 2.37
N THR A 223 10.48 -2.47 3.18
CA THR A 223 11.39 -3.22 4.04
C THR A 223 10.66 -3.91 5.19
N TYR A 224 9.68 -3.23 5.78
CA TYR A 224 8.82 -3.76 6.85
C TYR A 224 7.36 -3.41 6.54
N PRO A 225 6.71 -4.13 5.61
CA PRO A 225 5.34 -3.82 5.17
C PRO A 225 4.32 -3.88 6.32
N GLU A 226 4.57 -4.68 7.35
CA GLU A 226 3.73 -4.79 8.55
C GLU A 226 3.66 -3.51 9.39
N LEU A 227 4.59 -2.58 9.22
CA LEU A 227 4.58 -1.27 9.88
C LEU A 227 3.78 -0.22 9.09
N SER A 228 3.08 -0.65 8.04
CA SER A 228 2.18 0.19 7.25
C SER A 228 0.76 -0.36 7.26
N ALA A 229 -0.21 0.53 7.17
CA ALA A 229 -1.62 0.21 7.09
C ALA A 229 -2.26 0.96 5.95
N LYS A 230 -3.08 0.24 5.17
CA LYS A 230 -3.99 0.82 4.18
C LYS A 230 -5.28 1.21 4.89
N ILE A 231 -5.58 2.51 4.88
CA ILE A 231 -6.81 3.08 5.41
C ILE A 231 -7.79 3.26 4.25
N TYR A 232 -8.86 2.48 4.30
CA TYR A 232 -9.95 2.49 3.34
C TYR A 232 -10.86 3.72 3.54
N THR A 233 -11.24 4.40 2.45
CA THR A 233 -12.24 5.47 2.48
C THR A 233 -13.08 5.44 1.21
N VAL A 234 -14.40 5.54 1.37
CA VAL A 234 -15.39 5.60 0.28
C VAL A 234 -15.83 7.04 0.04
#